data_AF-A0A2A5WRR2-F1
#
_entry.id   AF-A0A2A5WRR2-F1
#
_cell.length_a   1.000
_cell.length_b   1.000
_cell.length_c   1.000
_cell.angle_alpha   90.00
_cell.angle_beta   90.00
_cell.angle_gamma   90.00
#
_symmetry.space_group_name_H-M   'P 1'
#
loop_
_entity.id
_entity.type
_entity.pdbx_description
1 polymer ?
#
loop_
_entity_poly.entity_id
_entity_poly.type
_entity_poly.pdbx_seq_one_letter_code
_entity_poly.pdbx_strand_id
1 'polypeptide(L)'
;MHRQRNNTVITEFPKSLLDIRRYLLDVIYLAHVCPDPVIERAPQYCIISAHQTLRPKNSAHNMKYELTTSYGWADVTLQYDNDPSVCLMINGLVRERRAEHSQDTASTRIHLRSPAQTAYEYHEFIEGVVEYESDHIIARIIAGNEELLARRVART
;
A
#
# COMPACT_ATOMS: atom_id res chain seq x y z
N MET A 1 46.39 -15.18 25.37
CA MET A 1 46.58 -15.78 24.02
C MET A 1 45.32 -15.53 23.20
N HIS A 2 45.45 -14.68 22.18
CA HIS A 2 44.41 -14.31 21.23
C HIS A 2 44.06 -15.45 20.28
N ARG A 3 42.78 -15.56 19.90
CA ARG A 3 42.40 -16.06 18.58
C ARG A 3 41.16 -15.33 18.07
N GLN A 4 41.38 -14.40 17.15
CA GLN A 4 40.36 -13.76 16.32
C GLN A 4 39.75 -14.80 15.36
N ARG A 5 38.44 -14.68 15.09
CA ARG A 5 37.84 -15.17 13.84
C ARG A 5 37.11 -14.01 13.18
N ASN A 6 37.55 -13.73 11.96
CA ASN A 6 37.04 -12.74 11.04
C ASN A 6 35.64 -13.14 10.57
N ASN A 7 34.69 -12.20 10.57
CA ASN A 7 33.55 -12.25 9.67
C ASN A 7 33.44 -10.90 8.96
N THR A 8 33.66 -10.96 7.66
CA THR A 8 33.68 -9.88 6.69
C THR A 8 32.30 -9.21 6.60
N VAL A 9 32.26 -7.91 6.89
CA VAL A 9 31.12 -7.05 6.53
C VAL A 9 31.33 -6.63 5.09
N ILE A 10 30.48 -7.08 4.16
CA ILE A 10 30.40 -6.50 2.82
C ILE A 10 29.28 -5.47 2.84
N THR A 11 29.69 -4.22 3.03
CA THR A 11 28.90 -3.03 2.70
C THR A 11 29.04 -2.78 1.20
N GLU A 12 27.99 -3.07 0.43
CA GLU A 12 27.84 -2.51 -0.91
C GLU A 12 26.65 -1.54 -0.92
N PHE A 13 26.98 -0.26 -0.77
CA PHE A 13 26.10 0.87 -1.05
C PHE A 13 26.03 1.09 -2.58
N PRO A 14 24.85 1.39 -3.15
CA PRO A 14 24.75 1.80 -4.55
C PRO A 14 25.46 3.14 -4.79
N LYS A 15 26.35 3.16 -5.78
CA LYS A 15 27.30 4.25 -6.09
C LYS A 15 26.77 5.33 -7.03
N SER A 16 25.45 5.52 -7.18
CA SER A 16 24.95 6.55 -8.10
C SER A 16 23.73 7.32 -7.59
N LEU A 17 23.82 8.65 -7.70
CA LEU A 17 22.76 9.61 -7.37
C LEU A 17 21.58 9.60 -8.36
N LEU A 18 21.64 8.81 -9.45
CA LEU A 18 20.54 8.65 -10.40
C LEU A 18 19.48 7.64 -9.94
N ASP A 19 19.81 6.71 -9.03
CA ASP A 19 18.85 5.72 -8.51
C ASP A 19 17.93 6.26 -7.41
N ILE A 20 18.22 7.46 -6.88
CA ILE A 20 17.43 8.08 -5.79
C ILE A 20 16.19 8.83 -6.34
N ARG A 21 16.16 9.18 -7.64
CA ARG A 21 15.06 9.98 -8.22
C ARG A 21 13.76 9.22 -8.48
N ARG A 22 13.73 7.88 -8.35
CA ARG A 22 12.48 7.11 -8.46
C ARG A 22 11.74 6.91 -7.12
N TYR A 23 12.37 7.26 -6.00
CA TYR A 23 11.79 7.05 -4.66
C TYR A 23 11.26 8.33 -3.99
N LEU A 24 11.33 9.49 -4.66
CA LEU A 24 11.18 10.79 -4.01
C LEU A 24 10.16 11.74 -4.65
N LEU A 25 9.21 11.23 -5.45
CA LEU A 25 8.23 12.09 -6.13
C LEU A 25 6.78 12.00 -5.64
N ASP A 26 6.41 11.07 -4.76
CA ASP A 26 5.02 10.94 -4.29
C ASP A 26 4.78 11.44 -2.85
N VAL A 27 5.71 12.19 -2.28
CA VAL A 27 5.51 12.88 -0.99
C VAL A 27 5.41 14.39 -1.25
N ILE A 28 4.39 14.81 -2.00
CA ILE A 28 4.05 16.22 -2.10
C ILE A 28 2.53 16.37 -1.99
N TYR A 29 2.05 16.75 -0.80
CA TYR A 29 1.23 17.95 -0.53
C TYR A 29 0.44 17.78 0.78
N LEU A 30 0.85 18.53 1.81
CA LEU A 30 -0.02 19.36 2.65
C LEU A 30 0.86 20.07 3.69
N ALA A 31 1.61 21.07 3.23
CA ALA A 31 2.16 22.09 4.11
C ALA A 31 1.40 23.39 3.83
N HIS A 32 0.46 23.74 4.70
CA HIS A 32 -0.10 25.09 4.77
C HIS A 32 1.04 26.04 5.15
N VAL A 33 1.34 26.99 4.28
CA VAL A 33 2.32 28.06 4.53
C VAL A 33 1.59 29.21 5.22
N CYS A 34 1.78 29.37 6.53
CA CYS A 34 1.56 30.66 7.18
C CYS A 34 2.81 31.52 6.97
N PRO A 35 2.69 32.76 6.48
CA PRO A 35 3.82 33.66 6.34
C PRO A 35 4.02 34.40 7.67
N ASP A 36 5.22 34.34 8.24
CA ASP A 36 5.72 35.44 9.08
C ASP A 36 7.25 35.47 9.05
N PRO A 37 7.87 36.66 9.25
CA PRO A 37 9.05 37.02 8.51
C PRO A 37 10.33 36.96 9.34
N VAL A 38 11.44 36.74 8.62
CA VAL A 38 12.85 36.98 9.04
C VAL A 38 13.38 36.14 10.21
N ILE A 39 14.23 35.16 9.89
CA ILE A 39 15.64 35.05 10.33
C ILE A 39 16.17 33.69 9.83
N GLU A 40 17.27 33.75 9.09
CA GLU A 40 18.06 32.61 8.61
C GLU A 40 18.44 31.65 9.75
N ARG A 41 17.78 30.49 9.82
CA ARG A 41 18.35 29.26 10.38
C ARG A 41 17.85 28.07 9.56
N ALA A 42 18.78 27.18 9.22
CA ALA A 42 18.51 25.94 8.50
C ALA A 42 17.29 25.21 9.09
N PRO A 43 16.43 24.60 8.25
CA PRO A 43 15.20 23.99 8.74
C PRO A 43 15.53 22.85 9.71
N GLN A 44 15.25 23.08 11.00
CA GLN A 44 15.12 22.00 11.96
C GLN A 44 13.84 21.26 11.59
N TYR A 45 13.98 20.11 10.93
CA TYR A 45 12.88 19.20 10.69
C TYR A 45 12.37 18.70 12.05
N CYS A 46 11.27 19.29 12.54
CA CYS A 46 10.48 18.71 13.61
C CYS A 46 9.80 17.46 13.05
N ILE A 47 10.40 16.29 13.25
CA ILE A 47 9.71 15.01 13.07
C ILE A 47 8.70 14.92 14.21
N ILE A 48 7.44 15.28 13.93
CA ILE A 48 6.33 14.93 14.81
C ILE A 48 6.22 13.41 14.74
N SER A 49 6.75 12.76 15.79
CA SER A 49 6.70 11.31 15.97
C SER A 49 5.24 10.91 16.21
N ALA A 50 4.47 10.71 15.14
CA ALA A 50 3.40 9.74 15.19
C ALA A 50 4.08 8.37 15.28
N HIS A 51 3.82 7.63 16.36
CA HIS A 51 4.29 6.26 16.57
C HIS A 51 3.88 5.36 15.39
N GLN A 52 4.67 5.38 14.31
CA GLN A 52 4.57 4.43 13.23
C GLN A 52 5.80 3.53 13.35
N THR A 53 5.60 2.41 14.02
CA THR A 53 6.58 1.35 14.12
C THR A 53 6.96 0.93 12.70
N LEU A 54 8.14 1.34 12.24
CA LEU A 54 8.75 0.86 11.02
C LEU A 54 8.93 -0.66 11.16
N ARG A 55 7.95 -1.43 10.69
CA ARG A 55 8.10 -2.87 10.48
C ARG A 55 8.57 -3.05 9.04
N PRO A 56 9.86 -3.34 8.78
CA PRO A 56 10.22 -3.94 7.51
C PRO A 56 9.85 -5.42 7.60
N LYS A 57 8.86 -5.84 6.82
CA LYS A 57 8.85 -7.18 6.25
C LYS A 57 7.96 -7.15 5.03
N ASN A 58 8.59 -6.95 3.87
CA ASN A 58 8.17 -7.57 2.62
C ASN A 58 8.09 -9.08 2.84
N SER A 59 7.05 -9.51 3.55
CA SER A 59 6.48 -10.81 3.36
C SER A 59 5.55 -10.55 2.20
N ALA A 60 5.99 -10.87 0.98
CA ALA A 60 5.08 -11.09 -0.12
C ALA A 60 4.18 -12.25 0.32
N HIS A 61 3.15 -11.92 1.10
CA HIS A 61 2.07 -12.83 1.44
C HIS A 61 1.31 -12.94 0.12
N ASN A 62 1.72 -13.90 -0.69
CA ASN A 62 1.05 -14.18 -1.94
C ASN A 62 -0.32 -14.72 -1.54
N MET A 63 -1.33 -13.84 -1.54
CA MET A 63 -2.69 -14.26 -1.25
C MET A 63 -3.15 -15.16 -2.39
N LYS A 64 -4.03 -16.13 -2.09
CA LYS A 64 -4.44 -17.16 -3.04
C LYS A 64 -5.10 -16.59 -4.30
N TYR A 65 -5.85 -15.50 -4.16
CA TYR A 65 -6.61 -14.90 -5.24
C TYR A 65 -6.13 -13.49 -5.54
N GLU A 66 -6.21 -13.14 -6.82
CA GLU A 66 -5.87 -11.84 -7.35
C GLU A 66 -6.89 -11.39 -8.39
N LEU A 67 -7.19 -10.09 -8.36
CA LEU A 67 -7.97 -9.37 -9.35
C LEU A 67 -7.17 -8.14 -9.78
N THR A 68 -6.85 -8.03 -11.07
CA THR A 68 -5.98 -6.97 -11.60
C THR A 68 -6.66 -6.26 -12.76
N THR A 69 -6.63 -4.94 -12.76
CA THR A 69 -7.14 -4.10 -13.84
C THR A 69 -6.36 -2.80 -13.95
N SER A 70 -6.47 -2.11 -15.09
CA SER A 70 -5.91 -0.78 -15.31
C SER A 70 -7.04 0.25 -15.40
N TYR A 71 -6.91 1.37 -14.71
CA TYR A 71 -7.86 2.48 -14.74
C TYR A 71 -7.12 3.82 -14.89
N GLY A 72 -7.18 4.40 -16.08
CA GLY A 72 -6.36 5.57 -16.41
C GLY A 72 -4.86 5.28 -16.26
N TRP A 73 -4.17 6.04 -15.43
CA TRP A 73 -2.75 5.85 -15.09
C TRP A 73 -2.51 4.96 -13.85
N ALA A 74 -3.56 4.32 -13.33
CA ALA A 74 -3.47 3.45 -12.17
C ALA A 74 -3.57 1.97 -12.57
N ASP A 75 -2.52 1.20 -12.26
CA ASP A 75 -2.56 -0.26 -12.25
C ASP A 75 -3.04 -0.73 -10.88
N VAL A 76 -4.19 -1.39 -10.84
CA VAL A 76 -4.86 -1.78 -9.60
C VAL A 76 -4.80 -3.29 -9.44
N THR A 77 -4.33 -3.73 -8.28
CA THR A 77 -4.35 -5.13 -7.88
C THR A 77 -5.08 -5.27 -6.55
N LEU A 78 -6.12 -6.10 -6.52
CA LEU A 78 -6.81 -6.54 -5.31
C LEU A 78 -6.45 -7.99 -5.03
N GLN A 79 -5.73 -8.21 -3.94
CA GLN A 79 -5.36 -9.53 -3.46
C GLN A 79 -6.23 -9.94 -2.28
N TYR A 80 -6.64 -11.20 -2.23
CA TYR A 80 -7.47 -11.73 -1.16
C TYR A 80 -7.28 -13.25 -0.98
N ASP A 81 -7.56 -13.74 0.22
CA ASP A 81 -7.44 -15.17 0.56
C ASP A 81 -8.79 -15.81 0.88
N ASN A 82 -8.79 -17.10 1.22
CA ASN A 82 -9.95 -17.82 1.77
C ASN A 82 -10.38 -17.28 3.15
N ASP A 83 -9.40 -16.87 3.95
CA ASP A 83 -9.63 -16.16 5.21
C ASP A 83 -9.86 -14.67 4.92
N PRO A 84 -10.64 -13.95 5.77
CA PRO A 84 -10.90 -12.52 5.62
C PRO A 84 -9.63 -11.67 5.70
N SER A 85 -8.91 -11.58 4.59
CA SER A 85 -7.62 -10.91 4.45
C SER A 85 -7.54 -10.35 3.03
N VAL A 86 -7.42 -9.03 2.94
CA VAL A 86 -7.51 -8.28 1.68
C VAL A 86 -6.39 -7.25 1.62
N CYS A 87 -5.80 -7.08 0.45
CA CYS A 87 -4.74 -6.12 0.18
C CYS A 87 -5.03 -5.37 -1.13
N LEU A 88 -5.09 -4.05 -1.07
CA LEU A 88 -5.23 -3.17 -2.23
C LEU A 88 -3.86 -2.59 -2.59
N MET A 89 -3.45 -2.80 -3.84
CA MET A 89 -2.24 -2.26 -4.41
C MET A 89 -2.58 -1.36 -5.60
N ILE A 90 -1.87 -0.24 -5.71
CA ILE A 90 -1.99 0.71 -6.82
C ILE A 90 -0.59 1.05 -7.30
N ASN A 91 -0.31 0.84 -8.59
CA ASN A 91 1.01 1.00 -9.21
C ASN A 91 2.09 0.17 -8.50
N GLY A 92 1.73 -1.07 -8.11
CA GLY A 92 2.61 -1.99 -7.38
C GLY A 92 2.86 -1.64 -5.91
N LEU A 93 2.29 -0.55 -5.40
CA LEU A 93 2.43 -0.13 -4.00
C LEU A 93 1.23 -0.58 -3.17
N VAL A 94 1.49 -1.23 -2.03
CA VAL A 94 0.43 -1.54 -1.06
C VAL A 94 -0.11 -0.23 -0.48
N ARG A 95 -1.38 0.05 -0.75
CA ARG A 95 -2.07 1.25 -0.26
C ARG A 95 -2.80 0.97 1.05
N GLU A 96 -3.46 -0.18 1.11
CA GLU A 96 -4.20 -0.60 2.28
C GLU A 96 -4.21 -2.12 2.39
N ARG A 97 -4.21 -2.63 3.62
CA ARG A 97 -4.38 -4.06 3.92
C ARG A 97 -5.19 -4.20 5.19
N ARG A 98 -6.18 -5.08 5.18
CA ARG A 98 -6.95 -5.46 6.37
C ARG A 98 -7.07 -6.97 6.44
N ALA A 99 -6.98 -7.48 7.66
CA ALA A 99 -7.28 -8.87 7.97
C ALA A 99 -8.17 -8.90 9.20
N GLU A 100 -9.26 -9.65 9.13
CA GLU A 100 -10.17 -9.86 10.25
C GLU A 100 -10.00 -11.28 10.78
N HIS A 101 -9.90 -11.39 12.09
CA HIS A 101 -9.81 -12.66 12.80
C HIS A 101 -11.15 -12.88 13.53
N SER A 102 -12.22 -12.90 12.76
CA SER A 102 -13.58 -13.05 13.29
C SER A 102 -13.87 -14.55 13.44
N GLN A 103 -14.20 -14.99 14.65
CA GLN A 103 -14.71 -16.35 14.90
C GLN A 103 -16.13 -16.56 14.32
N ASP A 104 -16.79 -15.47 13.96
CA ASP A 104 -18.13 -15.49 13.38
C ASP A 104 -18.03 -15.63 11.86
N THR A 105 -18.40 -16.82 11.37
CA THR A 105 -18.14 -17.30 10.01
C THR A 105 -19.26 -16.99 9.02
N ALA A 106 -20.34 -16.36 9.46
CA ALA A 106 -21.56 -16.23 8.68
C ALA A 106 -21.40 -15.31 7.45
N SER A 107 -20.84 -14.12 7.64
CA SER A 107 -20.55 -13.19 6.54
C SER A 107 -19.61 -12.07 6.98
N THR A 108 -18.59 -11.75 6.19
CA THR A 108 -17.66 -10.65 6.46
C THR A 108 -17.48 -9.82 5.19
N ARG A 109 -17.50 -8.49 5.31
CA ARG A 109 -17.22 -7.60 4.19
C ARG A 109 -16.06 -6.68 4.51
N ILE A 110 -14.98 -6.79 3.75
CA ILE A 110 -13.81 -5.92 3.87
C ILE A 110 -13.84 -4.93 2.71
N HIS A 111 -13.80 -3.64 3.05
CA HIS A 111 -13.77 -2.53 2.10
C HIS A 111 -12.49 -1.71 2.32
N LEU A 112 -11.65 -1.65 1.27
CA LEU A 112 -10.42 -0.87 1.20
C LEU A 112 -10.61 0.28 0.22
N ARG A 113 -10.04 1.45 0.49
CA ARG A 113 -10.24 2.64 -0.33
C ARG A 113 -9.01 3.53 -0.32
N SER A 114 -8.53 3.90 -1.50
CA SER A 114 -7.35 4.76 -1.63
C SER A 114 -7.49 5.76 -2.77
N PRO A 115 -7.06 7.03 -2.59
CA PRO A 115 -6.99 7.97 -3.70
C PRO A 115 -5.85 7.58 -4.66
N ALA A 116 -6.09 7.72 -5.95
CA ALA A 116 -5.11 7.53 -7.00
C ALA A 116 -5.22 8.64 -8.05
N GLN A 117 -4.08 9.04 -8.61
CA GLN A 117 -4.06 9.89 -9.78
C GLN A 117 -4.37 9.04 -11.02
N THR A 118 -5.48 9.31 -11.69
CA THR A 118 -5.98 8.51 -12.82
C THR A 118 -5.71 9.19 -14.15
N ALA A 119 -5.48 10.51 -14.16
CA ALA A 119 -5.02 11.26 -15.33
C ALA A 119 -4.32 12.57 -14.92
N TYR A 120 -4.00 13.41 -15.90
CA TYR A 120 -3.49 14.77 -15.66
C TYR A 120 -4.56 15.58 -14.89
N GLU A 121 -4.24 15.99 -13.66
CA GLU A 121 -5.12 16.72 -12.72
C GLU A 121 -6.30 15.94 -12.12
N TYR A 122 -6.62 14.74 -12.62
CA TYR A 122 -7.71 13.91 -12.08
C TYR A 122 -7.24 12.97 -10.96
N HIS A 123 -7.92 13.05 -9.82
CA HIS A 123 -7.72 12.18 -8.66
C HIS A 123 -9.05 11.54 -8.30
N GLU A 124 -9.07 10.21 -8.25
CA GLU A 124 -10.26 9.43 -7.93
C GLU A 124 -9.97 8.42 -6.83
N PHE A 125 -11.01 7.98 -6.15
CA PHE A 125 -10.89 6.89 -5.21
C PHE A 125 -11.02 5.56 -5.93
N ILE A 126 -10.08 4.67 -5.66
CA ILE A 126 -10.11 3.27 -6.06
C ILE A 126 -10.48 2.46 -4.83
N GLU A 127 -11.50 1.63 -4.98
CA GLU A 127 -12.14 0.86 -3.93
C GLU A 127 -11.98 -0.64 -4.24
N GLY A 128 -11.52 -1.39 -3.24
CA GLY A 128 -11.46 -2.84 -3.26
C GLY A 128 -12.45 -3.40 -2.25
N VAL A 129 -13.47 -4.12 -2.72
CA VAL A 129 -14.50 -4.70 -1.86
C VAL A 129 -14.44 -6.22 -1.97
N VAL A 130 -14.30 -6.90 -0.83
CA VAL A 130 -14.36 -8.37 -0.77
C VAL A 130 -15.41 -8.78 0.26
N GLU A 131 -16.40 -9.53 -0.22
CA GLU A 131 -17.48 -10.13 0.56
C GLU A 131 -17.20 -11.62 0.70
N TYR A 132 -17.08 -12.05 1.95
CA TYR A 132 -16.84 -13.42 2.36
C TYR A 132 -18.16 -14.01 2.84
N GLU A 133 -18.65 -15.01 2.14
CA GLU A 133 -19.77 -15.85 2.56
C GLU A 133 -19.27 -17.25 2.93
N SER A 134 -20.18 -18.11 3.37
CA SER A 134 -19.84 -19.46 3.83
C SER A 134 -19.25 -20.36 2.71
N ASP A 135 -19.76 -20.23 1.49
CA ASP A 135 -19.48 -21.09 0.34
C ASP A 135 -18.69 -20.38 -0.78
N HIS A 136 -18.67 -19.05 -0.78
CA HIS A 136 -18.02 -18.28 -1.83
C HIS A 136 -17.48 -16.92 -1.35
N ILE A 137 -16.63 -16.34 -2.18
CA ILE A 137 -16.06 -15.01 -2.01
C ILE A 137 -16.37 -14.20 -3.26
N ILE A 138 -16.86 -12.97 -3.08
CA ILE A 138 -17.07 -12.00 -4.15
C ILE A 138 -16.08 -10.85 -3.96
N ALA A 139 -15.22 -10.64 -4.94
CA ALA A 139 -14.27 -9.53 -4.97
C ALA A 139 -14.61 -8.55 -6.09
N ARG A 140 -14.49 -7.25 -5.82
CA ARG A 140 -14.81 -6.16 -6.76
C ARG A 140 -13.79 -5.03 -6.67
N ILE A 141 -13.45 -4.45 -7.82
CA ILE A 141 -12.71 -3.20 -7.94
C ILE A 141 -13.67 -2.15 -8.50
N ILE A 142 -13.78 -1.03 -7.79
CA ILE A 142 -14.67 0.08 -8.12
C ILE A 142 -13.83 1.36 -8.21
N ALA A 143 -14.06 2.19 -9.23
CA ALA A 143 -13.45 3.52 -9.35
C ALA A 143 -14.42 4.47 -10.05
N GLY A 144 -14.45 5.75 -9.68
CA GLY A 144 -15.31 6.73 -10.36
C GLY A 144 -16.82 6.42 -10.31
N ASN A 145 -17.28 5.65 -9.31
CA ASN A 145 -18.63 5.07 -9.22
C ASN A 145 -18.97 3.98 -10.26
N GLU A 146 -17.96 3.46 -10.97
CA GLU A 146 -18.09 2.35 -11.90
C GLU A 146 -17.45 1.09 -11.31
N GLU A 147 -18.12 -0.06 -11.47
CA GLU A 147 -17.51 -1.36 -11.20
C GLU A 147 -16.63 -1.74 -12.39
N LEU A 148 -15.31 -1.71 -12.17
CA LEU A 148 -14.34 -2.01 -13.23
C LEU A 148 -14.21 -3.51 -13.46
N LEU A 149 -14.23 -4.28 -12.37
CA LEU A 149 -14.01 -5.72 -12.43
C LEU A 149 -14.59 -6.40 -11.19
N ALA A 150 -15.19 -7.57 -11.41
CA ALA A 150 -15.73 -8.41 -10.36
C ALA A 150 -15.39 -9.89 -10.59
N ARG A 151 -15.22 -10.62 -9.49
CA ARG A 151 -14.95 -12.06 -9.53
C ARG A 151 -15.62 -12.76 -8.36
N ARG A 152 -16.29 -13.88 -8.65
CA ARG A 152 -16.79 -14.83 -7.65
C ARG A 152 -15.95 -16.10 -7.68
N VAL A 153 -15.52 -16.56 -6.51
CA VAL A 153 -14.77 -17.82 -6.34
C VAL A 153 -15.39 -18.66 -5.24
N ALA A 154 -15.28 -19.98 -5.33
CA ALA A 154 -15.65 -20.87 -4.24
C ALA A 154 -14.70 -20.66 -3.06
N ARG A 155 -15.24 -20.70 -1.84
CA ARG A 155 -14.46 -20.65 -0.61
C ARG A 155 -14.18 -22.08 -0.16
N THR A 156 -12.90 -22.45 -0.11
CA THR A 156 -12.44 -23.83 0.16
C THR A 156 -11.36 -23.86 1.23
#